data_AF-A0A6C0H181-F1
#
_entry.id   AF-A0A6C0H181-F1
#
_cell.length_a   1.000
_cell.length_b   1.000
_cell.length_c   1.000
_cell.angle_alpha   90.00
_cell.angle_beta   90.00
_cell.angle_gamma   90.00
#
_symmetry.space_group_name_H-M   'P 1'
#
loop_
_entity.id
_entity.type
_entity.pdbx_description
1 polymer ?
#
loop_
_entity_poly.entity_id
_entity_poly.type
_entity_poly.pdbx_seq_one_letter_code
_entity_poly.pdbx_strand_id
1 'polypeptide(L)'
;MKQIRILFIIFLIIVFFTGMYVTYAYRNGNKKEGFAANSSCPNLLVKKGNVLMLYNTNKPIVDGENPIPFFNLDEYIHYLENQRKNGVQCPILYLQQESNTQGQDVYRMRPSPFDQQGGLPTMTTLYKESDLPKEIVKALDASRENEPYNSGNYNGFDSQGLHVGVYTDIDLIHDSTKQNSISDNPMDPNWAGVTYTQQMVDSGKYEENNITRPVLYTPKNGSFNPNLPTIVKPPVDIL
;
A
#
# COMPACT_ATOMS: atom_id res chain seq x y z
N MET A 1 -3.81 28.91 -49.12
CA MET A 1 -4.12 28.59 -47.70
C MET A 1 -4.84 27.26 -47.49
N LYS A 2 -5.91 26.93 -48.23
CA LYS A 2 -6.66 25.67 -48.06
C LYS A 2 -5.82 24.41 -48.32
N GLN A 3 -4.97 24.41 -49.35
CA GLN A 3 -4.08 23.28 -49.65
C GLN A 3 -2.98 23.05 -48.60
N ILE A 4 -2.40 24.13 -48.05
CA ILE A 4 -1.42 24.04 -46.95
C ILE A 4 -2.06 23.46 -45.69
N ARG A 5 -3.31 23.83 -45.39
CA ARG A 5 -4.07 23.23 -44.27
C ARG A 5 -4.34 21.74 -44.50
N ILE A 6 -4.69 21.35 -45.73
CA ILE A 6 -4.91 19.93 -46.08
C ILE A 6 -3.61 19.13 -45.94
N LEU A 7 -2.48 19.64 -46.42
CA LEU A 7 -1.17 19.00 -46.28
C LEU A 7 -0.75 18.86 -44.81
N PHE A 8 -1.03 19.86 -43.98
CA PHE A 8 -0.75 19.81 -42.54
C PHE A 8 -1.60 18.76 -41.81
N ILE A 9 -2.88 18.62 -42.17
CA ILE A 9 -3.77 17.61 -41.58
C ILE A 9 -3.31 16.20 -41.99
N ILE A 10 -2.91 15.99 -43.25
CA ILE A 10 -2.38 14.70 -43.73
C ILE A 10 -1.10 14.33 -42.97
N PHE A 11 -0.21 15.29 -42.73
CA PHE A 11 1.00 15.07 -41.94
C PHE A 11 0.69 14.63 -40.50
N LEU A 12 -0.26 15.27 -39.82
CA LEU A 12 -0.66 14.89 -38.46
C LEU A 12 -1.26 13.47 -38.40
N ILE A 13 -2.04 13.09 -39.42
CA ILE A 13 -2.62 11.74 -39.52
C ILE A 13 -1.51 10.69 -39.67
N ILE A 14 -0.48 10.95 -40.48
CA ILE A 14 0.66 10.04 -40.65
C ILE A 14 1.45 9.90 -39.34
N VAL A 15 1.70 11.00 -38.63
CA VAL A 15 2.39 10.96 -37.32
C VAL A 15 1.56 10.18 -36.29
N PHE A 16 0.24 10.33 -36.28
CA PHE A 16 -0.65 9.57 -35.40
C PHE A 16 -0.60 8.05 -35.66
N PHE A 17 -0.68 7.63 -36.93
CA PHE A 17 -0.64 6.20 -37.28
C PHE A 17 0.74 5.58 -37.04
N THR A 18 1.83 6.31 -37.31
CA THR A 18 3.18 5.84 -36.99
C THR A 18 3.41 5.71 -35.48
N GLY A 19 2.95 6.67 -34.67
CA GLY A 19 2.98 6.57 -33.22
C GLY A 19 2.19 5.38 -32.68
N MET A 20 0.98 5.16 -33.20
CA MET A 20 0.15 4.01 -32.83
C MET A 20 0.83 2.68 -33.16
N TYR A 21 1.42 2.57 -34.35
CA TYR A 21 2.16 1.36 -34.76
C TYR A 21 3.34 1.06 -33.83
N VAL A 22 4.14 2.07 -33.46
CA VAL A 22 5.26 1.92 -32.52
C VAL A 22 4.76 1.47 -31.14
N THR A 23 3.70 2.08 -30.61
CA THR A 23 3.15 1.66 -29.30
C THR A 23 2.61 0.23 -29.29
N TYR A 24 2.01 -0.23 -30.40
CA TYR A 24 1.54 -1.60 -30.53
C TYR A 24 2.71 -2.59 -30.67
N ALA A 25 3.72 -2.27 -31.46
CA ALA A 25 4.89 -3.12 -31.66
C ALA A 25 5.74 -3.29 -30.38
N TYR A 26 5.89 -2.23 -29.58
CA TYR A 26 6.66 -2.28 -28.34
C TYR A 26 5.92 -2.90 -27.15
N ARG A 27 4.61 -3.12 -27.22
CA ARG A 27 3.84 -3.83 -26.17
C ARG A 27 4.24 -5.31 -26.03
N ASN A 28 4.81 -5.92 -27.07
CA ASN A 28 5.25 -7.31 -27.08
C ASN A 28 6.74 -7.50 -26.73
N GLY A 29 7.32 -6.56 -25.97
CA GLY A 29 8.49 -6.91 -25.17
C GLY A 29 8.04 -7.88 -24.08
N ASN A 30 8.11 -9.18 -24.35
CA ASN A 30 8.12 -10.18 -23.28
C ASN A 30 9.10 -9.65 -22.24
N LYS A 31 8.60 -9.22 -21.08
CA LYS A 31 9.44 -8.88 -19.94
C LYS A 31 10.20 -10.15 -19.63
N LYS A 32 11.38 -10.33 -20.22
CA LYS A 32 12.31 -11.35 -19.78
C LYS A 32 12.74 -10.85 -18.43
N GLU A 33 12.10 -11.37 -17.39
CA GLU A 33 12.57 -11.16 -16.03
C GLU A 33 14.06 -11.50 -16.01
N GLY A 34 14.86 -10.63 -15.40
CA GLY A 34 16.33 -10.66 -15.48
C GLY A 34 16.99 -11.90 -14.87
N PHE A 35 16.21 -12.92 -14.51
CA PHE A 35 16.69 -14.18 -13.97
C PHE A 35 16.72 -15.23 -15.07
N ALA A 36 17.86 -15.33 -15.75
CA ALA A 36 18.16 -16.51 -16.55
C ALA A 36 18.31 -17.72 -15.60
N ALA A 37 17.23 -18.44 -15.36
CA ALA A 37 17.26 -19.67 -14.59
C ALA A 37 18.01 -20.74 -15.40
N ASN A 38 19.32 -20.84 -15.19
CA ASN A 38 20.06 -22.00 -15.65
C ASN A 38 19.42 -23.25 -15.03
N SER A 39 19.01 -24.22 -15.85
CA SER A 39 18.31 -25.44 -15.39
C SER A 39 19.10 -26.25 -14.37
N SER A 40 20.43 -26.07 -14.30
CA SER A 40 21.28 -26.73 -13.31
C SER A 40 21.32 -26.05 -11.94
N CYS A 41 20.81 -24.82 -11.79
CA CYS A 41 20.76 -24.13 -10.50
C CYS A 41 19.70 -24.75 -9.57
N PRO A 42 20.04 -25.04 -8.30
CA PRO A 42 19.03 -25.34 -7.29
C PRO A 42 18.11 -24.15 -7.05
N ASN A 43 16.84 -24.43 -6.77
CA ASN A 43 15.79 -23.40 -6.70
C ASN A 43 14.89 -23.49 -5.46
N LEU A 44 14.99 -24.55 -4.66
CA LEU A 44 14.12 -24.76 -3.51
C LEU A 44 14.91 -25.32 -2.32
N LEU A 45 14.92 -24.59 -1.20
CA LEU A 45 15.50 -25.04 0.06
C LEU A 45 14.36 -25.29 1.05
N VAL A 46 14.27 -26.51 1.58
CA VAL A 46 13.23 -26.90 2.53
C VAL A 46 13.88 -27.27 3.86
N LYS A 47 13.47 -26.61 4.94
CA LYS A 47 13.81 -26.99 6.32
C LYS A 47 12.76 -27.96 6.86
N LYS A 48 13.16 -29.21 7.11
CA LYS A 48 12.35 -30.23 7.79
C LYS A 48 13.01 -30.57 9.12
N GLY A 49 12.38 -30.17 10.22
CA GLY A 49 12.98 -30.27 11.55
C GLY A 49 14.32 -29.51 11.63
N ASN A 50 15.40 -30.24 11.89
CA ASN A 50 16.75 -29.68 12.00
C ASN A 50 17.61 -29.82 10.73
N VAL A 51 17.05 -30.35 9.64
CA VAL A 51 17.78 -30.62 8.40
C VAL A 51 17.30 -29.68 7.30
N LEU A 52 18.25 -29.14 6.55
CA LEU A 52 18.02 -28.33 5.35
C LEU A 52 18.21 -29.21 4.12
N MET A 53 17.23 -29.25 3.22
CA MET A 53 17.31 -30.01 1.98
C MET A 53 17.20 -29.07 0.79
N LEU A 54 18.23 -29.07 -0.06
CA LEU A 54 18.29 -28.25 -1.25
C LEU A 54 17.92 -29.06 -2.48
N TYR A 55 16.81 -28.67 -3.09
CA TYR A 55 16.24 -29.27 -4.28
C TYR A 55 16.55 -28.44 -5.52
N ASN A 56 16.72 -29.17 -6.63
CA ASN A 56 16.55 -28.61 -7.97
C ASN A 56 15.31 -29.26 -8.59
N THR A 57 14.21 -28.50 -8.73
CA THR A 57 12.94 -29.03 -9.27
C THR A 57 13.03 -29.37 -10.76
N ASN A 58 14.07 -28.93 -11.47
CA ASN A 58 14.30 -29.26 -12.88
C ASN A 58 15.03 -30.61 -13.05
N LYS A 59 15.52 -31.21 -11.95
CA LYS A 59 16.18 -32.51 -11.95
C LYS A 59 15.31 -33.54 -11.21
N PRO A 60 15.36 -34.83 -11.61
CA PRO A 60 14.68 -35.88 -10.86
C PRO A 60 15.27 -36.02 -9.45
N ILE A 61 14.47 -36.56 -8.52
CA ILE A 61 14.90 -36.88 -7.16
C ILE A 61 15.64 -38.21 -7.22
N VAL A 62 16.93 -38.21 -6.87
CA VAL A 62 17.82 -39.37 -6.88
C VAL A 62 18.68 -39.29 -5.63
N ASP A 63 18.75 -40.39 -4.88
CA ASP A 63 19.52 -40.48 -3.65
C ASP A 63 21.00 -40.15 -3.89
N GLY A 64 21.52 -39.20 -3.12
CA GLY A 64 22.91 -38.75 -3.22
C GLY A 64 23.17 -37.64 -4.26
N GLU A 65 22.21 -37.31 -5.12
CA GLU A 65 22.33 -36.20 -6.09
C GLU A 65 21.34 -35.06 -5.83
N ASN A 66 20.06 -35.38 -5.62
CA ASN A 66 18.99 -34.39 -5.45
C ASN A 66 17.87 -34.99 -4.59
N PRO A 67 17.53 -34.43 -3.41
CA PRO A 67 18.08 -33.21 -2.81
C PRO A 67 19.46 -33.39 -2.17
N ILE A 68 20.17 -32.28 -2.03
CA ILE A 68 21.40 -32.20 -1.25
C ILE A 68 21.01 -31.90 0.21
N PRO A 69 21.25 -32.82 1.17
CA PRO A 69 20.97 -32.59 2.58
C PRO A 69 22.10 -31.82 3.25
N PHE A 70 21.75 -30.93 4.17
CA PHE A 70 22.65 -30.19 5.06
C PHE A 70 22.17 -30.37 6.50
N PHE A 71 23.04 -30.84 7.38
CA PHE A 71 22.67 -31.14 8.78
C PHE A 71 22.81 -29.92 9.70
N ASN A 72 23.52 -28.90 9.23
CA ASN A 72 23.72 -27.65 9.95
C ASN A 72 23.68 -26.48 8.96
N LEU A 73 23.51 -25.27 9.50
CA LEU A 73 23.41 -24.05 8.71
C LEU A 73 24.76 -23.66 8.10
N ASP A 74 25.87 -23.95 8.78
CA ASP A 74 27.22 -23.58 8.37
C ASP A 74 27.66 -24.33 7.10
N GLU A 75 27.27 -25.60 6.95
CA GLU A 75 27.51 -26.44 5.78
C GLU A 75 26.79 -25.86 4.56
N TYR A 76 25.56 -25.39 4.76
CA TYR A 76 24.81 -24.69 3.73
C TYR A 76 25.45 -23.34 3.35
N ILE A 77 25.95 -22.58 4.34
CA ILE A 77 26.70 -21.34 4.10
C ILE A 77 27.94 -21.62 3.26
N HIS A 78 28.76 -22.59 3.66
CA HIS A 78 29.99 -22.94 2.95
C HIS A 78 29.71 -23.40 1.51
N TYR A 79 28.65 -24.15 1.31
CA TYR A 79 28.19 -24.54 -0.02
C TYR A 79 27.82 -23.34 -0.88
N LEU A 80 27.06 -22.37 -0.34
CA LEU A 80 26.73 -21.13 -1.05
C LEU A 80 27.95 -20.26 -1.34
N GLU A 81 28.87 -20.13 -0.39
CA GLU A 81 30.11 -19.37 -0.56
C GLU A 81 30.97 -19.95 -1.68
N ASN A 82 31.07 -21.28 -1.74
CA ASN A 82 31.81 -21.96 -2.81
C ASN A 82 31.15 -21.74 -4.18
N GLN A 83 29.81 -21.80 -4.26
CA GLN A 83 29.10 -21.47 -5.51
C GLN A 83 29.31 -20.01 -5.93
N ARG A 84 29.25 -19.07 -4.99
CA ARG A 84 29.49 -17.65 -5.24
C ARG A 84 30.92 -17.37 -5.70
N LYS A 85 31.93 -18.06 -5.13
CA LYS A 85 33.33 -18.00 -5.60
C LYS A 85 33.47 -18.47 -7.05
N ASN A 86 32.67 -19.45 -7.45
CA ASN A 86 32.60 -19.94 -8.83
C ASN A 86 31.70 -19.08 -9.73
N GLY A 87 31.22 -17.92 -9.26
CA GLY A 87 30.39 -17.00 -10.02
C GLY A 87 28.94 -17.44 -10.22
N VAL A 88 28.48 -18.49 -9.52
CA VAL A 88 27.11 -19.01 -9.61
C VAL A 88 26.26 -18.42 -8.50
N GLN A 89 25.27 -17.62 -8.87
CA GLN A 89 24.25 -17.09 -7.94
C GLN A 89 22.88 -17.63 -8.34
N CYS A 90 22.38 -18.60 -7.57
CA CYS A 90 21.07 -19.20 -7.81
C CYS A 90 20.00 -18.54 -6.91
N PRO A 91 18.84 -18.15 -7.46
CA PRO A 91 17.70 -17.71 -6.65
C PRO A 91 17.06 -18.94 -5.98
N ILE A 92 17.10 -19.00 -4.66
CA ILE A 92 16.60 -20.14 -3.88
C ILE A 92 15.38 -19.69 -3.10
N LEU A 93 14.25 -20.36 -3.30
CA LEU A 93 13.06 -20.20 -2.46
C LEU A 93 13.23 -21.00 -1.17
N TYR A 94 13.08 -20.36 -0.01
CA TYR A 94 13.19 -21.02 1.29
C TYR A 94 11.81 -21.32 1.89
N LEU A 95 11.57 -22.61 2.16
CA LEU A 95 10.38 -23.12 2.84
C LEU A 95 10.74 -23.73 4.19
N GLN A 96 9.98 -23.39 5.22
CA GLN A 96 10.12 -23.94 6.57
C GLN A 96 8.89 -24.75 6.93
N GLN A 97 9.08 -25.99 7.38
CA GLN A 97 8.00 -26.79 7.98
C GLN A 97 7.67 -26.23 9.37
N GLU A 98 6.41 -25.88 9.58
CA GLU A 98 5.87 -25.39 10.86
C GLU A 98 4.52 -26.09 11.13
N SER A 99 4.23 -26.42 12.39
CA SER A 99 2.92 -26.97 12.75
C SER A 99 1.94 -25.84 13.05
N ASN A 100 0.75 -25.88 12.46
CA ASN A 100 -0.29 -24.89 12.72
C ASN A 100 -0.95 -25.13 14.10
N THR A 101 -1.79 -24.19 14.55
CA THR A 101 -2.54 -24.29 15.83
C THR A 101 -3.50 -25.48 15.88
N GLN A 102 -3.77 -26.12 14.74
CA GLN A 102 -4.61 -27.32 14.62
C GLN A 102 -3.77 -28.62 14.58
N GLY A 103 -2.45 -28.53 14.76
CA GLY A 103 -1.54 -29.68 14.77
C GLY A 103 -1.21 -30.26 13.39
N GLN A 104 -1.52 -29.56 12.30
CA GLN A 104 -1.14 -29.97 10.95
C GLN A 104 0.18 -29.31 10.53
N ASP A 105 1.06 -30.10 9.92
CA ASP A 105 2.32 -29.60 9.38
C ASP A 105 2.09 -28.87 8.06
N VAL A 106 2.48 -27.60 8.02
CA VAL A 106 2.38 -26.73 6.86
C VAL A 106 3.76 -26.21 6.47
N TYR A 107 3.99 -26.01 5.17
CA TYR A 107 5.20 -25.37 4.68
C TYR A 107 4.96 -23.87 4.50
N ARG A 108 5.81 -23.05 5.13
CA ARG A 108 5.72 -21.60 5.12
C ARG A 108 6.93 -20.99 4.41
N MET A 109 6.67 -20.07 3.50
CA MET A 109 7.72 -19.29 2.84
C MET A 109 8.31 -18.31 3.86
N ARG A 110 9.63 -18.29 3.97
CA ARG A 110 10.37 -17.32 4.79
C ARG A 110 11.45 -16.64 3.93
N PRO A 111 11.85 -15.39 4.21
CA PRO A 111 12.85 -14.69 3.40
C PRO A 111 14.19 -15.41 3.34
N SER A 112 14.61 -16.02 4.45
CA SER A 112 15.94 -16.60 4.59
C SER A 112 15.98 -17.62 5.74
N PRO A 113 16.83 -18.66 5.68
CA PRO A 113 17.08 -19.53 6.83
C PRO A 113 17.71 -18.79 8.03
N PHE A 114 18.31 -17.61 7.79
CA PHE A 114 18.90 -16.74 8.82
C PHE A 114 17.89 -15.78 9.46
N ASP A 115 16.80 -15.46 8.75
CA ASP A 115 15.78 -14.54 9.20
C ASP A 115 14.38 -15.13 8.98
N GLN A 116 13.85 -15.73 10.05
CA GLN A 116 12.58 -16.44 10.00
C GLN A 116 11.37 -15.50 10.14
N GLN A 117 11.54 -14.25 10.56
CA GLN A 117 10.45 -13.26 10.72
C GLN A 117 9.14 -13.86 11.29
N GLY A 118 9.26 -14.59 12.40
CA GLY A 118 8.22 -15.50 12.93
C GLY A 118 6.88 -14.86 13.32
N GLY A 119 6.75 -13.53 13.27
CA GLY A 119 5.52 -12.80 13.61
C GLY A 119 4.71 -12.28 12.42
N LEU A 120 5.23 -12.36 11.18
CA LEU A 120 4.54 -11.85 9.99
C LEU A 120 3.72 -12.96 9.30
N PRO A 121 2.53 -12.65 8.76
CA PRO A 121 1.75 -13.60 7.97
C PRO A 121 2.50 -13.99 6.69
N THR A 122 2.53 -15.28 6.39
CA THR A 122 3.30 -15.90 5.28
C THR A 122 2.74 -15.61 3.89
N MET A 123 1.51 -15.09 3.84
CA MET A 123 0.86 -14.59 2.65
C MET A 123 0.29 -13.24 3.02
N THR A 124 1.08 -12.18 2.82
CA THR A 124 0.42 -10.92 2.52
C THR A 124 -0.19 -11.10 1.14
N THR A 125 -1.51 -11.17 1.09
CA THR A 125 -2.30 -10.93 -0.13
C THR A 125 -2.03 -9.55 -0.74
N LEU A 126 -1.10 -8.75 -0.18
CA LEU A 126 -0.55 -7.52 -0.75
C LEU A 126 0.05 -7.70 -2.16
N TYR A 127 0.46 -8.92 -2.53
CA TYR A 127 0.95 -9.22 -3.89
C TYR A 127 -0.02 -10.06 -4.72
N LYS A 128 -1.32 -10.06 -4.37
CA LYS A 128 -2.32 -10.41 -5.39
C LYS A 128 -2.38 -9.24 -6.37
N GLU A 129 -1.63 -9.40 -7.44
CA GLU A 129 -1.43 -8.44 -8.51
C GLU A 129 -2.77 -7.99 -9.11
N SER A 130 -2.98 -6.68 -9.02
CA SER A 130 -3.59 -5.73 -9.97
C SER A 130 -5.06 -5.74 -10.38
N ASP A 131 -5.89 -6.78 -10.21
CA ASP A 131 -7.25 -6.74 -10.81
C ASP A 131 -8.43 -7.10 -9.90
N LEU A 132 -8.19 -7.33 -8.60
CA LEU A 132 -9.27 -7.48 -7.62
C LEU A 132 -9.32 -6.22 -6.75
N PRO A 133 -10.50 -5.63 -6.50
CA PRO A 133 -10.61 -4.48 -5.61
C PRO A 133 -9.97 -4.88 -4.28
N LYS A 134 -9.02 -4.07 -3.79
CA LYS A 134 -8.50 -4.20 -2.43
C LYS A 134 -9.73 -4.41 -1.54
N GLU A 135 -9.82 -5.57 -0.91
CA GLU A 135 -10.91 -5.84 0.00
C GLU A 135 -10.79 -4.80 1.12
N ILE A 136 -11.71 -3.84 1.14
CA ILE A 136 -11.69 -2.72 2.08
C ILE A 136 -11.95 -3.33 3.46
N VAL A 137 -10.93 -3.32 4.30
CA VAL A 137 -11.04 -3.84 5.66
C VAL A 137 -11.72 -2.77 6.51
N LYS A 138 -12.81 -3.13 7.18
CA LYS A 138 -13.45 -2.23 8.14
C LYS A 138 -12.54 -2.07 9.36
N ALA A 139 -12.18 -0.84 9.71
CA ALA A 139 -11.36 -0.58 10.88
C ALA A 139 -12.06 -1.08 12.15
N LEU A 140 -11.38 -1.94 12.90
CA LEU A 140 -11.84 -2.41 14.20
C LEU A 140 -11.64 -1.31 15.26
N ASP A 141 -12.71 -0.99 15.98
CA ASP A 141 -12.71 0.03 17.03
C ASP A 141 -13.54 -0.46 18.23
N ALA A 142 -12.83 -0.82 19.31
CA ALA A 142 -13.44 -1.34 20.54
C ALA A 142 -14.41 -0.34 21.19
N SER A 143 -14.26 0.96 20.93
CA SER A 143 -15.18 1.97 21.49
C SER A 143 -16.60 1.86 20.93
N ARG A 144 -16.78 1.15 19.81
CA ARG A 144 -18.06 0.99 19.09
C ARG A 144 -18.71 -0.38 19.28
N GLU A 145 -18.07 -1.30 20.00
CA GLU A 145 -18.58 -2.66 20.18
C GLU A 145 -19.80 -2.73 21.11
N ASN A 146 -20.13 -1.63 21.81
CA ASN A 146 -21.20 -1.59 22.80
C ASN A 146 -22.33 -0.63 22.39
N GLU A 147 -23.20 -1.07 21.48
CA GLU A 147 -24.42 -0.34 21.15
C GLU A 147 -25.29 -0.13 22.41
N PRO A 148 -25.94 1.04 22.59
CA PRO A 148 -26.13 2.14 21.63
C PRO A 148 -25.07 3.25 21.73
N TYR A 149 -24.01 3.07 22.53
CA TYR A 149 -23.03 4.11 22.77
C TYR A 149 -22.04 4.20 21.61
N ASN A 150 -21.58 5.41 21.30
CA ASN A 150 -20.59 5.70 20.25
C ASN A 150 -21.00 5.30 18.82
N SER A 151 -22.30 5.08 18.57
CA SER A 151 -22.86 4.89 17.22
C SER A 151 -22.75 6.18 16.40
N GLY A 152 -22.16 6.10 15.20
CA GLY A 152 -22.03 7.24 14.28
C GLY A 152 -20.90 8.22 14.58
N ASN A 153 -20.04 7.95 15.57
CA ASN A 153 -18.87 8.77 15.86
C ASN A 153 -17.72 8.54 14.84
N TYR A 154 -16.62 9.29 14.95
CA TYR A 154 -15.35 9.04 14.24
C TYR A 154 -14.55 7.92 14.88
N ASN A 155 -13.68 7.25 14.10
CA ASN A 155 -12.92 6.11 14.61
C ASN A 155 -11.97 6.57 15.71
N GLY A 156 -11.89 5.79 16.79
CA GLY A 156 -10.98 6.06 17.90
C GLY A 156 -9.52 6.03 17.47
N PHE A 157 -8.68 6.73 18.23
CA PHE A 157 -7.23 6.68 18.02
C PHE A 157 -6.68 5.29 18.36
N ASP A 158 -6.05 4.63 17.40
CA ASP A 158 -5.37 3.34 17.59
C ASP A 158 -3.88 3.57 17.90
N SER A 159 -3.51 3.45 19.17
CA SER A 159 -2.12 3.56 19.61
C SER A 159 -1.23 2.39 19.21
N GLN A 160 -1.81 1.22 18.91
CA GLN A 160 -1.08 -0.02 18.63
C GLN A 160 -0.86 -0.24 17.13
N GLY A 161 -1.60 0.48 16.27
CA GLY A 161 -1.42 0.43 14.82
C GLY A 161 -1.79 -0.93 14.23
N LEU A 162 -2.95 -1.48 14.61
CA LEU A 162 -3.42 -2.80 14.20
C LEU A 162 -3.52 -2.95 12.68
N HIS A 163 -3.91 -1.88 11.98
CA HIS A 163 -4.15 -1.89 10.53
C HIS A 163 -2.97 -1.31 9.73
N VAL A 164 -1.77 -1.20 10.30
CA VAL A 164 -0.60 -0.69 9.57
C VAL A 164 -0.29 -1.59 8.37
N GLY A 165 -0.28 -0.99 7.17
CA GLY A 165 -0.04 -1.70 5.91
C GLY A 165 -1.27 -2.35 5.28
N VAL A 166 -2.46 -2.18 5.88
CA VAL A 166 -3.75 -2.63 5.34
C VAL A 166 -4.54 -1.42 4.86
N TYR A 167 -5.26 -1.55 3.75
CA TYR A 167 -6.13 -0.48 3.25
C TYR A 167 -7.53 -0.60 3.87
N THR A 168 -7.89 0.39 4.67
CA THR A 168 -9.13 0.39 5.47
C THR A 168 -10.23 1.27 4.87
N ASP A 169 -11.43 1.19 5.45
CA ASP A 169 -12.54 2.11 5.16
C ASP A 169 -12.19 3.57 5.49
N ILE A 170 -11.35 3.81 6.51
CA ILE A 170 -10.83 5.15 6.84
C ILE A 170 -9.96 5.69 5.70
N ASP A 171 -9.06 4.85 5.18
CA ASP A 171 -8.17 5.23 4.10
C ASP A 171 -8.94 5.54 2.81
N LEU A 172 -10.00 4.79 2.54
CA LEU A 172 -10.90 5.07 1.43
C LEU A 172 -11.55 6.45 1.54
N ILE A 173 -12.03 6.82 2.73
CA ILE A 173 -12.62 8.15 2.97
C ILE A 173 -11.56 9.23 2.78
N HIS A 174 -10.35 9.04 3.29
CA HIS A 174 -9.25 9.98 3.10
C HIS A 174 -8.88 10.15 1.62
N ASP A 175 -8.73 9.05 0.88
CA ASP A 175 -8.40 9.11 -0.55
C ASP A 175 -9.52 9.73 -1.37
N SER A 176 -10.78 9.63 -0.93
CA SER A 176 -11.93 10.24 -1.61
C SER A 176 -11.84 11.76 -1.66
N THR A 177 -11.28 12.41 -0.63
CA THR A 177 -11.15 13.88 -0.60
C THR A 177 -10.06 14.38 -1.53
N LYS A 178 -9.04 13.55 -1.76
CA LYS A 178 -7.89 13.84 -2.62
C LYS A 178 -8.19 13.75 -4.12
N GLN A 179 -9.28 13.10 -4.53
CA GLN A 179 -9.58 12.89 -5.96
C GLN A 179 -9.87 14.18 -6.73
N ASN A 180 -10.34 15.22 -6.03
CA ASN A 180 -10.62 16.51 -6.66
C ASN A 180 -9.33 17.26 -7.00
N SER A 181 -9.39 18.23 -7.92
CA SER A 181 -8.23 19.09 -8.20
C SER A 181 -7.83 19.94 -6.98
N ILE A 182 -8.82 20.33 -6.19
CA ILE A 182 -8.69 21.12 -4.99
C ILE A 182 -9.44 20.40 -3.87
N SER A 183 -8.77 20.25 -2.72
CA SER A 183 -9.37 19.65 -1.52
C SER A 183 -9.68 20.70 -0.46
N ASP A 184 -10.75 20.48 0.28
CA ASP A 184 -11.12 21.18 1.50
C ASP A 184 -10.64 20.47 2.77
N ASN A 185 -10.01 19.30 2.63
CA ASN A 185 -9.40 18.55 3.73
C ASN A 185 -7.95 19.03 3.97
N PRO A 186 -7.60 19.52 5.17
CA PRO A 186 -6.25 19.97 5.50
C PRO A 186 -5.17 18.87 5.47
N MET A 187 -5.58 17.60 5.48
CA MET A 187 -4.65 16.46 5.40
C MET A 187 -4.27 16.10 3.97
N ASP A 188 -4.93 16.69 2.97
CA ASP A 188 -4.67 16.36 1.57
C ASP A 188 -3.52 17.20 0.99
N PRO A 189 -2.68 16.63 0.10
CA PRO A 189 -1.59 17.39 -0.53
C PRO A 189 -2.05 18.58 -1.38
N ASN A 190 -3.30 18.57 -1.84
CA ASN A 190 -3.92 19.60 -2.67
C ASN A 190 -4.96 20.43 -1.90
N TRP A 191 -4.78 20.57 -0.58
CA TRP A 191 -5.61 21.44 0.24
C TRP A 191 -5.53 22.90 -0.20
N ALA A 192 -6.67 23.53 -0.49
CA ALA A 192 -6.74 24.94 -0.90
C ALA A 192 -6.63 25.95 0.25
N GLY A 193 -6.49 25.47 1.49
CA GLY A 193 -6.36 26.33 2.66
C GLY A 193 -7.70 26.67 3.32
N VAL A 194 -7.59 27.45 4.39
CA VAL A 194 -8.68 27.70 5.35
C VAL A 194 -9.89 28.42 4.74
N THR A 195 -9.67 29.32 3.78
CA THR A 195 -10.75 30.09 3.14
C THR A 195 -11.65 29.20 2.29
N TYR A 196 -11.07 28.27 1.54
CA TYR A 196 -11.81 27.31 0.74
C TYR A 196 -12.56 26.32 1.63
N THR A 197 -11.92 25.80 2.69
CA THR A 197 -12.60 24.96 3.68
C THR A 197 -13.80 25.69 4.29
N GLN A 198 -13.66 26.97 4.65
CA GLN A 198 -14.78 27.76 5.17
C GLN A 198 -15.91 27.92 4.15
N GLN A 199 -15.60 28.16 2.87
CA GLN A 199 -16.62 28.22 1.81
C GLN A 199 -17.40 26.91 1.68
N MET A 200 -16.73 25.76 1.81
CA MET A 200 -17.40 24.45 1.77
C MET A 200 -18.24 24.17 3.01
N VAL A 201 -17.85 24.69 4.18
CA VAL A 201 -18.68 24.68 5.39
C VAL A 201 -19.92 25.54 5.18
N ASP A 202 -19.75 26.76 4.68
CA ASP A 202 -20.84 27.71 4.40
C ASP A 202 -21.78 27.20 3.30
N SER A 203 -21.29 26.37 2.38
CA SER A 203 -22.11 25.72 1.34
C SER A 203 -22.98 24.58 1.88
N GLY A 204 -22.85 24.22 3.16
CA GLY A 204 -23.61 23.15 3.79
C GLY A 204 -23.04 21.74 3.59
N LYS A 205 -21.84 21.58 2.97
CA LYS A 205 -21.22 20.25 2.79
C LYS A 205 -21.03 19.51 4.12
N TYR A 206 -20.84 20.26 5.20
CA TYR A 206 -20.57 19.75 6.56
C TYR A 206 -21.66 20.11 7.57
N GLU A 207 -22.91 20.35 7.14
CA GLU A 207 -23.99 20.83 8.02
C GLU A 207 -24.21 19.90 9.24
N GLU A 208 -24.18 18.59 9.05
CA GLU A 208 -24.33 17.59 10.12
C GLU A 208 -23.13 17.53 11.09
N ASN A 209 -21.98 18.09 10.70
CA ASN A 209 -20.73 18.07 11.46
C ASN A 209 -20.26 19.48 11.87
N ASN A 210 -21.10 20.50 11.72
CA ASN A 210 -20.72 21.87 12.02
C ASN A 210 -20.68 22.10 13.54
N ILE A 211 -19.47 22.28 14.09
CA ILE A 211 -19.28 22.54 15.51
C ILE A 211 -19.36 24.05 15.74
N THR A 212 -20.45 24.50 16.37
CA THR A 212 -20.55 25.86 16.86
C THR A 212 -19.87 25.98 18.23
N ARG A 213 -19.25 27.13 18.50
CA ARG A 213 -18.68 27.40 19.82
C ARG A 213 -19.79 27.30 20.87
N PRO A 214 -19.63 26.52 21.95
CA PRO A 214 -20.62 26.46 23.00
C PRO A 214 -20.78 27.86 23.61
N VAL A 215 -21.98 28.41 23.50
CA VAL A 215 -22.31 29.70 24.11
C VAL A 215 -22.59 29.44 25.59
N LEU A 216 -21.53 29.45 26.41
CA LEU A 216 -21.62 29.21 27.85
C LEU A 216 -22.43 30.28 28.60
N TYR A 217 -22.72 31.42 27.94
CA TYR A 217 -23.51 32.51 28.49
C TYR A 217 -24.20 33.29 27.37
N THR A 218 -25.53 33.23 27.30
CA THR A 218 -26.33 34.16 26.51
C THR A 218 -26.77 35.31 27.43
N PRO A 219 -26.14 36.51 27.36
CA PRO A 219 -26.61 37.65 28.15
C PRO A 219 -28.02 38.00 27.70
N LYS A 220 -29.01 37.90 28.60
CA LYS A 220 -30.44 38.16 28.28
C LYS A 220 -30.67 39.53 27.64
N ASN A 221 -29.79 40.51 27.90
CA ASN A 221 -29.91 41.90 27.43
C ASN A 221 -28.64 42.46 26.77
N GLY A 222 -27.73 41.61 26.27
CA GLY A 222 -26.46 42.06 25.68
C GLY A 222 -26.41 41.87 24.17
N SER A 223 -26.99 42.79 23.39
CA SER A 223 -26.69 42.84 21.96
C SER A 223 -25.33 43.50 21.74
N PHE A 224 -24.40 42.80 21.09
CA PHE A 224 -23.16 43.43 20.62
C PHE A 224 -23.51 44.46 19.55
N ASN A 225 -23.36 45.74 19.87
CA ASN A 225 -23.57 46.84 18.92
C ASN A 225 -22.20 47.38 18.47
N PRO A 226 -21.76 47.07 17.23
CA PRO A 226 -20.46 47.48 16.72
C PRO A 226 -20.32 48.99 16.52
N ASN A 227 -21.43 49.75 16.58
CA ASN A 227 -21.43 51.20 16.46
C ASN A 227 -21.25 51.93 17.80
N LEU A 228 -21.06 51.20 18.91
CA LEU A 228 -20.74 51.82 20.19
C LEU A 228 -19.30 52.35 20.15
N PRO A 229 -19.05 53.62 20.51
CA PRO A 229 -17.70 54.16 20.53
C PRO A 229 -16.87 53.45 21.60
N THR A 230 -15.83 52.72 21.18
CA THR A 230 -14.86 52.09 22.07
C THR A 230 -13.53 52.83 22.03
N ILE A 231 -12.91 53.01 23.20
CA ILE A 231 -11.57 53.63 23.32
C ILE A 231 -10.49 52.69 22.75
N VAL A 232 -10.78 51.39 22.74
CA VAL A 232 -9.91 50.36 22.19
C VAL A 232 -10.26 50.14 20.72
N LYS A 233 -9.26 50.22 19.84
CA LYS A 233 -9.41 49.87 18.43
C LYS A 233 -9.78 48.38 18.32
N PRO A 234 -10.72 48.01 17.43
CA PRO A 234 -11.02 46.61 17.19
C PRO A 234 -9.74 45.89 16.70
N PRO A 235 -9.59 44.59 17.00
CA PRO A 235 -8.49 43.80 16.46
C PRO A 235 -8.54 43.89 14.93
N VAL A 236 -7.41 44.20 14.33
CA VAL A 236 -7.24 44.25 12.87
C VAL A 236 -6.45 43.00 12.50
N ASP A 237 -7.02 42.16 11.64
CA ASP A 237 -6.28 41.04 11.06
C ASP A 237 -5.12 41.59 10.24
N ILE A 238 -3.91 41.16 10.56
CA ILE A 238 -2.71 41.49 9.80
C ILE A 238 -2.61 40.42 8.71
N LEU A 239 -3.01 40.78 7.49
CA LEU A 239 -2.84 39.97 6.27
C LEU A 239 -1.39 39.97 5.81
#